data_AF-A0A355A433-F1
#
_entry.id   AF-A0A355A433-F1
#
_cell.length_a   1.000
_cell.length_b   1.000
_cell.length_c   1.000
_cell.angle_alpha   90.00
_cell.angle_beta   90.00
_cell.angle_gamma   90.00
#
_symmetry.space_group_name_H-M   'P 1'
#
loop_
_entity.id
_entity.type
_entity.pdbx_description
1 polymer ?
#
loop_
_entity_poly.entity_id
_entity_poly.type
_entity_poly.pdbx_seq_one_letter_code
_entity_poly.pdbx_strand_id
1 'polypeptide(L)' 'EGKVDFTDQQFLVRKLLREYPRIREEYKNRFYYLMVDEFQDTNELQKKIFYKLCTKDKILDRSNLFIVGDPKQSIY' A
#
# COMPACT_ATOMS: atom_id res chain seq x y z
N GLU A 1 16.60 1.11 23.46
CA GLU A 1 16.42 0.40 22.17
C GLU A 1 15.09 0.81 21.56
N GLY A 2 15.08 1.23 20.30
CA GLY A 2 13.82 1.49 19.58
C GLY A 2 13.22 0.15 19.17
N LYS A 3 12.15 -0.27 19.86
CA LYS A 3 11.36 -1.42 19.44
C LYS A 3 10.29 -0.92 18.48
N VAL A 4 10.29 -1.46 17.26
CA VAL A 4 9.28 -1.18 16.23
C VAL A 4 8.50 -2.48 16.08
N ASP A 5 7.20 -2.45 16.35
CA ASP A 5 6.33 -3.61 16.13
C ASP A 5 5.75 -3.65 14.70
N PHE A 6 4.96 -4.68 14.37
CA PHE A 6 4.39 -4.84 13.03
C PHE A 6 3.40 -3.73 12.65
N THR A 7 2.72 -3.15 13.63
CA THR A 7 1.81 -2.03 13.42
C THR A 7 2.61 -0.77 13.14
N ASP A 8 3.67 -0.53 13.92
CA ASP A 8 4.57 0.59 13.74
C ASP A 8 5.22 0.58 12.35
N GLN A 9 5.65 -0.59 11.87
CA GLN A 9 6.21 -0.73 10.52
C GLN A 9 5.24 -0.20 9.45
N GLN A 10 3.97 -0.59 9.51
CA GLN A 10 2.96 -0.15 8.56
C GLN A 10 2.69 1.36 8.68
N PHE A 11 2.62 1.89 9.90
CA PHE A 11 2.43 3.33 10.12
C PHE A 11 3.61 4.14 9.60
N LEU A 12 4.84 3.71 9.88
CA LEU A 12 6.06 4.37 9.44
C LEU A 12 6.17 4.36 7.91
N VAL A 13 5.87 3.23 7.25
CA VAL A 13 5.85 3.15 5.78
C VAL A 13 4.81 4.10 5.19
N ARG A 14 3.58 4.11 5.72
CA ARG A 14 2.56 5.06 5.27
C ARG A 14 3.02 6.51 5.45
N LYS A 15 3.62 6.83 6.59
CA LYS A 15 4.15 8.17 6.89
C LYS A 15 5.24 8.55 5.88
N LEU A 16 6.18 7.65 5.62
CA LEU A 16 7.27 7.81 4.67
C LEU A 16 6.77 8.15 3.25
N LEU A 17 5.83 7.35 2.73
CA LEU A 17 5.27 7.54 1.38
C LEU A 17 4.42 8.82 1.25
N ARG A 18 3.89 9.32 2.37
CA ARG A 18 3.14 10.58 2.42
C ARG A 18 4.09 11.77 2.45
N GLU A 19 5.06 11.77 3.35
CA GLU A 19 5.88 12.94 3.69
C GLU A 19 7.10 13.11 2.79
N TYR A 20 7.56 12.04 2.14
CA TYR A 20 8.76 12.07 1.30
C TYR A 20 8.43 11.63 -0.14
N PRO A 21 7.92 12.54 -0.99
CA PRO A 21 7.55 12.24 -2.38
C PRO A 21 8.65 11.58 -3.19
N ARG A 22 9.92 11.97 -2.99
CA ARG A 22 11.07 11.37 -3.67
C ARG A 22 11.14 9.86 -3.46
N ILE A 23 10.96 9.40 -2.23
CA ILE A 23 10.99 7.97 -1.88
C ILE A 23 9.81 7.27 -2.55
N ARG A 24 8.62 7.86 -2.49
CA ARG A 24 7.44 7.32 -3.17
C ARG A 24 7.67 7.17 -4.67
N GLU A 25 8.22 8.18 -5.35
CA GLU A 25 8.47 8.11 -6.79
C GLU A 25 9.55 7.08 -7.13
N GLU A 26 10.58 6.92 -6.30
CA GLU A 26 11.56 5.84 -6.45
C GLU A 26 10.89 4.46 -6.44
N TYR A 27 10.01 4.20 -5.47
CA TYR A 27 9.29 2.93 -5.40
C TYR A 27 8.25 2.76 -6.51
N LYS A 28 7.58 3.83 -6.95
CA LYS A 28 6.68 3.81 -8.12
C LYS A 28 7.41 3.45 -9.41
N ASN A 29 8.64 3.94 -9.58
CA ASN A 29 9.49 3.63 -10.73
C ASN A 29 10.13 2.24 -10.63
N ARG A 30 10.26 1.69 -9.42
CA ARG A 30 10.75 0.33 -9.22
C ARG A 30 9.66 -0.72 -9.42
N PHE A 31 8.46 -0.45 -8.90
CA PHE A 31 7.31 -1.36 -8.95
C PHE A 31 6.24 -0.79 -9.90
N TYR A 32 6.45 -1.02 -11.20
CA TYR A 32 5.55 -0.52 -12.23
C TYR A 32 4.15 -1.08 -12.13
N TYR A 33 3.99 -2.33 -11.68
CA TYR A 33 2.73 -3.01 -11.44
C TYR A 33 2.76 -3.68 -10.06
N LEU A 34 1.65 -3.59 -9.34
CA LEU A 34 1.49 -4.18 -8.01
C LEU A 34 0.32 -5.17 -8.04
N MET A 35 0.55 -6.39 -7.55
CA MET A 35 -0.50 -7.36 -7.29
C MET A 35 -0.66 -7.53 -5.78
N VAL A 36 -1.90 -7.49 -5.29
CA VAL A 36 -2.23 -7.78 -3.90
C VAL A 36 -3.21 -8.95 -3.87
N ASP A 37 -2.76 -10.06 -3.30
CA ASP A 37 -3.58 -11.25 -3.06
C ASP A 37 -4.25 -11.16 -1.68
N GLU A 38 -5.27 -11.98 -1.45
CA GLU A 38 -6.04 -12.04 -0.19
C GLU A 38 -6.51 -10.68 0.31
N PHE A 39 -6.98 -9.83 -0.61
CA PHE A 39 -7.28 -8.43 -0.31
C PHE A 39 -8.41 -8.23 0.70
N GLN A 40 -9.30 -9.21 0.86
CA GLN A 40 -10.34 -9.20 1.87
C GLN A 40 -9.78 -9.07 3.29
N ASP A 41 -8.57 -9.59 3.55
CA ASP A 41 -7.93 -9.54 4.85
C ASP A 41 -7.10 -8.26 5.07
N THR A 42 -7.15 -7.32 4.12
CA THR A 42 -6.40 -6.05 4.22
C THR A 42 -7.16 -4.94 4.93
N ASN A 43 -6.43 -4.17 5.73
CA ASN A 43 -7.00 -3.03 6.46
C ASN A 43 -6.80 -1.69 5.75
N GLU A 44 -7.44 -0.64 6.27
CA GLU A 44 -7.36 0.72 5.69
C GLU A 44 -5.96 1.34 5.72
N LEU A 45 -5.07 0.91 6.62
CA LEU A 45 -3.69 1.37 6.67
C LEU A 45 -2.90 0.82 5.47
N GLN A 46 -3.04 -0.48 5.19
CA GLN A 46 -2.39 -1.16 4.07
C GLN A 46 -2.91 -0.66 2.73
N LYS A 47 -4.22 -0.51 2.58
CA LYS A 47 -4.85 0.07 1.37
C LYS A 47 -4.26 1.43 1.03
N LYS A 48 -4.04 2.30 2.03
CA LYS A 48 -3.41 3.61 1.84
C LYS A 48 -1.98 3.50 1.33
N ILE A 49 -1.23 2.47 1.71
CA ILE A 49 0.12 2.22 1.20
C ILE A 49 0.05 1.82 -0.28
N PHE A 50 -0.75 0.81 -0.62
CA PHE A 50 -0.89 0.32 -2.00
C PHE A 50 -1.33 1.42 -2.95
N TYR A 51 -2.37 2.18 -2.57
CA TYR A 51 -2.88 3.27 -3.40
C TYR A 51 -1.87 4.40 -3.58
N LYS A 52 -1.03 4.66 -2.58
CA LYS A 52 0.02 5.69 -2.68
C LYS A 52 1.15 5.28 -3.64
N LEU A 53 1.39 3.98 -3.79
CA LEU A 53 2.38 3.41 -4.73
C LEU A 53 1.82 3.17 -6.13
N CYS A 54 0.51 3.11 -6.30
CA CYS A 54 -0.11 2.85 -7.61
C CYS A 54 -0.67 4.12 -8.26
N THR A 55 -0.97 5.15 -7.46
CA THR A 55 -1.49 6.42 -7.97
C THR A 55 -0.39 7.26 -8.61
N LYS A 56 -0.59 7.67 -9.87
CA LYS A 56 0.25 8.68 -10.53
C LYS A 56 -0.19 10.10 -10.18
N ASP A 57 -1.31 10.56 -10.76
CA ASP A 57 -1.73 11.97 -10.71
C ASP A 57 -3.09 12.21 -10.03
N LYS A 58 -3.96 11.19 -9.97
CA LYS A 58 -5.29 11.25 -9.33
C LYS A 58 -5.50 10.04 -8.45
N ILE A 59 -6.14 10.20 -7.29
CA ILE A 59 -6.38 9.14 -6.28
C ILE A 59 -6.99 7.84 -6.86
N LEU A 60 -7.67 7.94 -8.02
CA LEU A 60 -8.33 6.83 -8.70
C LEU A 60 -7.56 6.29 -9.92
N ASP A 61 -6.43 6.86 -10.29
CA ASP A 61 -5.56 6.33 -11.35
C ASP A 61 -4.71 5.19 -10.80
N ARG A 62 -5.37 4.04 -10.57
CA ARG A 62 -4.77 2.79 -10.09
C ARG A 62 -4.57 1.81 -11.25
N SER A 63 -4.18 2.34 -12.40
CA SER A 63 -4.05 1.59 -13.66
C SER A 63 -3.03 0.45 -13.60
N ASN A 64 -2.21 0.41 -12.55
CA ASN A 64 -1.17 -0.60 -12.33
C ASN A 64 -1.36 -1.43 -11.06
N LEU A 65 -2.56 -1.43 -10.46
CA LEU A 65 -2.90 -2.23 -9.29
C LEU A 65 -3.85 -3.37 -9.67
N PHE A 66 -3.42 -4.60 -9.46
CA PHE A 66 -4.24 -5.81 -9.60
C PHE A 66 -4.54 -6.39 -8.21
N ILE A 67 -5.79 -6.71 -7.95
CA ILE A 67 -6.25 -7.17 -6.63
C ILE A 67 -7.00 -8.50 -6.79
N VAL A 68 -6.66 -9.46 -5.94
CA VAL A 68 -7.33 -10.76 -5.83
C VAL A 68 -7.86 -10.92 -4.41
N GLY A 69 -9.05 -11.49 -4.27
CA GLY A 69 -9.65 -11.80 -2.97
C GLY A 69 -11.09 -12.28 -3.08
N ASP A 70 -11.57 -12.96 -2.03
CA ASP A 70 -12.96 -13.41 -1.89
C ASP A 70 -13.62 -12.77 -0.66
N PRO A 71 -14.59 -11.86 -0.83
CA PRO A 71 -15.32 -11.26 0.28
C PRO A 71 -16.02 -12.28 1.20
N LYS A 72 -16.36 -13.48 0.68
CA LYS A 72 -17.00 -14.56 1.47
C LYS A 72 -16.01 -15.28 2.38
N GLN A 73 -14.71 -15.05 2.22
CA GLN A 73 -13.64 -15.63 3.03
C GLN A 73 -13.04 -14.63 4.03
N SER A 74 -13.62 -13.43 4.15
CA SER A 74 -13.21 -12.45 5.16
C SER A 74 -13.57 -12.97 6.56
N ILE A 75 -12.58 -13.47 7.29
CA ILE A 75 -12.74 -14.00 8.66
C ILE A 75 -12.09 -13.12 9.73
N TYR A 76 -11.48 -12.01 9.32
CA TYR A 76 -10.79 -11.02 10.16
C TYR A 76 -11.48 -9.65 10.14
#